data_AF-A0A2U3DCF4-F1
#
_entry.id   AF-A0A2U3DCF4-F1
#
_cell.length_a   1.000
_cell.length_b   1.000
_cell.length_c   1.000
_cell.angle_alpha   90.00
_cell.angle_beta   90.00
_cell.angle_gamma   90.00
#
_symmetry.space_group_name_H-M   'P 1'
#
loop_
_entity.id
_entity.type
_entity.pdbx_description
1 polymer ?
#
loop_
_entity_poly.entity_id
_entity_poly.type
_entity_poly.pdbx_seq_one_letter_code
_entity_poly.pdbx_strand_id
1 'polypeptide(L)'
;MSSSWKSIPLREDAELLRKEVYHYQLGGDLFQIELFETQGSEFYAIGTPSHSDRLYIYGSTVVKDPAVALEQAIKKINREHDHTEIQFVGEDVHSQEE
;
A
#
# COMPACT_ATOMS: atom_id res chain seq x y z
N MET A 1 -2.58 7.56 25.14
CA MET A 1 -3.96 8.06 25.32
C MET A 1 -4.81 7.43 24.24
N SER A 2 -5.82 6.61 24.59
CA SER A 2 -6.72 6.05 23.59
C SER A 2 -7.53 7.21 22.99
N SER A 3 -7.33 7.48 21.70
CA SER A 3 -8.32 8.26 20.96
C SER A 3 -9.67 7.57 21.21
N SER A 4 -10.74 8.32 21.50
CA SER A 4 -12.06 7.73 21.72
C SER A 4 -12.76 7.56 20.37
N TRP A 5 -13.35 6.40 20.14
CA TRP A 5 -14.09 6.15 18.89
C TRP A 5 -15.31 7.06 18.87
N LYS A 6 -15.51 7.81 17.78
CA LYS A 6 -16.73 8.57 17.60
C LYS A 6 -17.88 7.58 17.39
N SER A 7 -19.01 7.78 18.08
CA SER A 7 -20.23 7.04 17.80
C SER A 7 -20.97 7.75 16.68
N ILE A 8 -21.04 7.11 15.52
CA ILE A 8 -21.84 7.55 14.37
C ILE A 8 -22.87 6.45 14.13
N PRO A 9 -24.17 6.78 13.99
CA PRO A 9 -25.17 5.77 13.64
C PRO A 9 -24.84 5.25 12.23
N LEU A 10 -24.44 3.98 12.17
CA LEU A 10 -24.18 3.25 10.95
C LEU A 10 -25.34 2.29 10.69
N ARG A 11 -25.48 1.88 9.42
CA ARG A 11 -26.33 0.72 9.10
C ARG A 11 -25.74 -0.53 9.77
N GLU A 12 -26.58 -1.53 10.03
CA GLU A 12 -26.17 -2.78 10.69
C GLU A 12 -25.07 -3.55 9.91
N ASP A 13 -24.94 -3.29 8.62
CA ASP A 13 -23.96 -3.88 7.71
C ASP A 13 -22.71 -3.02 7.49
N ALA A 14 -22.52 -1.94 8.27
CA ALA A 14 -21.39 -1.05 8.16
C ALA A 14 -20.59 -0.95 9.47
N GLU A 15 -19.27 -0.84 9.35
CA GLU A 15 -18.36 -0.67 10.47
C GLU A 15 -17.58 0.65 10.38
N LEU A 16 -17.21 1.19 11.54
CA LEU A 16 -16.37 2.37 11.61
C LEU A 16 -14.91 1.96 11.66
N LEU A 17 -14.10 2.58 10.81
CA LEU A 17 -12.65 2.42 10.79
C LEU A 17 -11.96 3.70 11.22
N ARG A 18 -10.85 3.57 11.94
CA ARG A 18 -9.87 4.65 12.07
C ARG A 18 -8.86 4.52 10.96
N LYS A 19 -8.39 5.66 10.46
CA LYS A 19 -7.44 5.71 9.35
C LYS A 19 -6.28 6.62 9.69
N GLU A 20 -5.08 6.14 9.43
CA GLU A 20 -3.85 6.93 9.34
C GLU A 20 -3.34 6.89 7.91
N VAL A 21 -2.73 7.99 7.44
CA VAL A 21 -2.21 8.10 6.09
C VAL A 21 -0.72 8.38 6.14
N TYR A 22 0.03 7.56 5.41
CA TYR A 22 1.48 7.62 5.29
C TYR A 22 1.85 7.90 3.84
N HIS A 23 2.91 8.67 3.63
CA HIS A 23 3.51 8.88 2.32
C HIS A 23 4.82 8.12 2.26
N TYR A 24 4.98 7.26 1.26
CA TYR A 24 6.16 6.43 1.06
C TYR A 24 6.79 6.76 -0.30
N GLN A 25 8.07 7.10 -0.31
CA GLN A 25 8.81 7.41 -1.53
C GLN A 25 9.76 6.27 -1.86
N LEU A 26 9.77 5.84 -3.13
CA LEU A 26 10.64 4.79 -3.64
C LEU A 26 10.99 5.08 -5.09
N GLY A 27 12.27 5.14 -5.44
CA GLY A 27 12.72 5.31 -6.83
C GLY A 27 12.28 6.61 -7.53
N GLY A 28 11.78 7.60 -6.79
CA GLY A 28 11.17 8.82 -7.35
C GLY A 28 9.64 8.76 -7.45
N ASP A 29 9.04 7.59 -7.26
CA ASP A 29 7.60 7.42 -7.15
C ASP A 29 7.10 7.72 -5.73
N LEU A 30 5.87 8.24 -5.65
CA LEU A 30 5.18 8.53 -4.40
C LEU A 30 3.99 7.60 -4.22
N PHE A 31 3.96 6.88 -3.11
CA PHE A 31 2.87 6.01 -2.70
C PHE A 31 2.14 6.60 -1.48
N GLN A 32 0.82 6.55 -1.50
CA GLN A 32 0.00 6.79 -0.32
C GLN A 32 -0.35 5.44 0.30
N ILE A 33 -0.04 5.27 1.58
CA ILE A 33 -0.38 4.08 2.36
C ILE A 33 -1.39 4.47 3.42
N GLU A 34 -2.59 3.88 3.34
CA GLU A 34 -3.65 4.04 4.32
C GLU A 34 -3.62 2.84 5.28
N LEU A 35 -3.39 3.11 6.57
CA LEU A 35 -3.52 2.11 7.63
C LEU A 35 -4.88 2.26 8.29
N PHE A 36 -5.64 1.18 8.29
CA PHE A 36 -6.94 1.10 8.92
C PHE A 36 -6.86 0.32 10.22
N GLU A 37 -7.53 0.81 11.27
CA GLU A 37 -7.81 0.10 12.51
C GLU A 37 -9.32 -0.17 12.55
N THR A 38 -9.71 -1.40 12.90
CA THR A 38 -11.10 -1.81 13.14
C THR A 38 -11.46 -1.65 14.62
N GLN A 39 -12.76 -1.66 14.95
CA GLN A 39 -13.21 -1.63 16.35
C GLN A 39 -12.75 -2.85 17.16
N GLY A 40 -12.37 -3.95 16.50
CA GLY A 40 -11.83 -5.17 17.11
C GLY A 40 -10.32 -5.12 17.40
N SER A 41 -9.70 -3.93 17.29
CA SER A 41 -8.25 -3.73 17.39
C SER A 41 -7.47 -4.61 16.40
N GLU A 42 -7.95 -4.63 15.16
CA GLU A 42 -7.29 -5.27 14.02
C GLU A 42 -6.89 -4.22 13.01
N PHE A 43 -5.84 -4.51 12.26
CA PHE A 43 -5.19 -3.57 11.38
C PHE A 43 -4.98 -4.17 10.00
N TYR A 44 -5.18 -3.35 8.98
CA TYR A 44 -4.76 -3.66 7.62
C TYR A 44 -4.32 -2.38 6.91
N ALA A 45 -3.41 -2.51 5.96
CA ALA A 45 -2.86 -1.39 5.21
C ALA A 45 -3.13 -1.55 3.71
N ILE A 46 -3.32 -0.41 3.04
CA ILE A 46 -3.52 -0.32 1.59
C ILE A 46 -2.56 0.72 1.05
N GLY A 47 -1.61 0.30 0.21
CA GLY A 47 -0.74 1.19 -0.56
C GLY A 47 -1.25 1.42 -1.97
N THR A 48 -1.17 2.65 -2.47
CA THR A 48 -1.50 3.03 -3.85
C THR A 48 -0.49 4.05 -4.40
N PRO A 49 -0.12 4.01 -5.68
CA PRO A 49 0.70 5.06 -6.29
C PRO A 49 -0.12 6.34 -6.43
N SER A 50 0.48 7.49 -6.13
CA SER A 50 -0.20 8.80 -6.11
C SER A 50 -0.42 9.39 -7.50
N HIS A 51 0.44 9.02 -8.45
CA HIS A 51 0.46 9.56 -9.81
C HIS A 51 0.64 8.44 -10.83
N SER A 52 -0.39 7.60 -10.99
CA SER A 52 -0.40 6.54 -12.00
C SER A 52 -1.69 6.55 -12.79
N ASP A 53 -1.59 6.31 -14.10
CA ASP A 53 -2.75 6.13 -15.00
C ASP A 53 -3.52 4.84 -14.69
N ARG A 54 -2.92 3.94 -13.90
CA ARG A 54 -3.51 2.66 -13.48
C ARG A 54 -3.53 2.57 -11.96
N LEU A 55 -4.65 2.11 -11.41
CA LEU A 55 -4.78 1.90 -9.97
C LEU A 55 -4.22 0.53 -9.59
N TYR A 56 -3.05 0.53 -8.96
CA TYR A 56 -2.47 -0.64 -8.30
C TYR A 56 -2.71 -0.56 -6.80
N ILE A 57 -3.19 -1.66 -6.21
CA ILE A 57 -3.53 -1.74 -4.79
C ILE A 57 -2.64 -2.77 -4.10
N TYR A 58 -1.82 -2.30 -3.16
CA TYR A 58 -0.91 -3.12 -2.36
C TYR A 58 -1.50 -3.30 -0.95
N GLY A 59 -2.34 -4.31 -0.78
CA GLY A 59 -2.99 -4.60 0.51
C GLY A 59 -2.16 -5.49 1.43
N SER A 60 -2.29 -5.34 2.75
CA SER A 60 -1.84 -6.31 3.75
C SER A 60 -2.93 -7.35 4.07
N THR A 61 -2.59 -8.39 4.82
CA THR A 61 -3.60 -9.16 5.55
C THR A 61 -4.07 -8.39 6.78
N VAL A 62 -5.19 -8.81 7.36
CA VAL A 62 -5.65 -8.32 8.67
C VAL A 62 -4.78 -8.92 9.77
N VAL A 63 -4.21 -8.09 10.65
CA VAL A 63 -3.30 -8.48 11.72
C VAL A 63 -3.55 -7.68 13.00
N LYS A 64 -2.98 -8.10 14.14
CA LYS A 64 -3.12 -7.38 15.42
C LYS A 64 -2.09 -6.28 15.64
N ASP A 65 -1.03 -6.25 14.83
CA ASP A 65 0.05 -5.26 14.94
C ASP A 65 0.02 -4.32 13.72
N PRO A 66 -0.18 -3.00 13.90
CA PRO A 66 -0.19 -2.03 12.82
C PRO A 66 1.14 -1.97 12.05
N ALA A 67 2.28 -2.18 12.72
CA ALA A 67 3.58 -2.16 12.07
C ALA A 67 3.71 -3.30 11.06
N VAL A 68 3.18 -4.48 11.40
CA VAL A 68 3.16 -5.64 10.50
C VAL A 68 2.27 -5.38 9.28
N ALA A 69 1.10 -4.76 9.46
CA ALA A 69 0.23 -4.40 8.35
C ALA A 69 0.94 -3.46 7.35
N LEU A 70 1.56 -2.39 7.87
CA LEU A 70 2.33 -1.44 7.06
C LEU A 70 3.49 -2.11 6.33
N GLU A 71 4.31 -2.90 7.05
CA GLU A 71 5.47 -3.56 6.47
C GLU A 71 5.08 -4.51 5.32
N GLN A 72 3.96 -5.23 5.46
CA GLN A 72 3.46 -6.09 4.38
C GLN A 72 3.10 -5.30 3.11
N ALA A 73 2.45 -4.13 3.24
CA ALA A 73 2.12 -3.29 2.09
C ALA A 73 3.39 -2.74 1.43
N ILE A 74 4.34 -2.24 2.22
CA ILE A 74 5.64 -1.72 1.75
C ILE A 74 6.44 -2.82 1.04
N LYS A 75 6.52 -4.03 1.60
CA LYS A 75 7.21 -5.16 0.96
C LYS A 75 6.64 -5.48 -0.43
N LYS A 76 5.32 -5.37 -0.60
CA LYS A 76 4.67 -5.60 -1.91
C LYS A 76 5.00 -4.49 -2.90
N ILE A 77 5.00 -3.22 -2.45
CA ILE A 77 5.43 -2.07 -3.26
C ILE A 77 6.87 -2.26 -3.74
N ASN A 78 7.80 -2.54 -2.82
CA ASN A 78 9.22 -2.72 -3.14
C ASN A 78 9.43 -3.85 -4.14
N ARG A 79 8.78 -5.01 -3.91
CA ARG A 79 8.90 -6.15 -4.81
C ARG A 79 8.45 -5.81 -6.24
N GLU A 80 7.34 -5.08 -6.40
CA GLU A 80 6.86 -4.70 -7.73
C GLU A 80 7.78 -3.68 -8.41
N HIS A 81 8.27 -2.71 -7.65
CA HIS A 81 9.22 -1.71 -8.13
C HIS A 81 10.52 -2.37 -8.63
N ASP A 82 11.08 -3.29 -7.84
CA ASP A 82 12.29 -4.05 -8.21
C ASP A 82 12.08 -4.91 -9.47
N HIS A 83 10.86 -5.46 -9.67
CA HIS A 83 10.54 -6.22 -10.87
C HIS A 83 10.32 -5.35 -12.11
N THR A 84 9.93 -4.08 -11.93
CA THR A 84 9.70 -3.15 -13.04
C THR A 84 11.02 -2.65 -13.62
N GLU A 85 12.04 -2.40 -12.79
CA GLU A 85 13.38 -1.98 -13.29
C GLU A 85 14.06 -3.05 -14.16
N ILE A 86 13.82 -4.34 -13.88
CA ILE A 86 14.47 -5.45 -14.62
C ILE A 86 13.91 -5.60 -16.04
N GLN A 87 12.68 -5.15 -16.31
CA GLN A 87 12.06 -5.32 -17.64
C GLN A 87 12.63 -4.41 -18.73
N PHE A 88 13.41 -3.36 -18.39
CA PHE A 88 13.95 -2.40 -19.36
C PHE A 88 15.42 -2.65 -19.75
N VAL A 89 16.08 -3.69 -19.23
CA VAL A 89 17.52 -3.97 -19.49
C VAL A 89 17.73 -5.02 -20.61
N GLY A 90 16.80 -5.13 -21.56
CA GLY A 90 16.80 -6.26 -22.50
C GLY A 90 16.25 -5.97 -23.89
N GLU A 91 16.69 -4.90 -24.56
CA GLU A 91 16.59 -4.80 -26.02
C GLU A 91 17.61 -3.77 -26.55
N ASP A 92 18.86 -4.21 -26.70
CA ASP A 92 19.78 -3.63 -27.69
C ASP A 92 20.94 -4.62 -27.92
N VAL A 93 20.64 -5.70 -28.64
CA VAL A 93 21.70 -6.48 -29.31
C VAL A 93 21.72 -6.00 -30.74
N HIS A 94 22.57 -5.00 -31.00
CA HIS A 94 22.98 -4.61 -32.34
C HIS A 94 23.63 -5.81 -33.03
N SER A 95 22.91 -6.47 -33.94
CA SER A 95 23.50 -7.30 -34.98
C SER A 95 23.60 -6.45 -36.25
N GLN A 96 24.67 -5.65 -36.33
CA GLN A 96 25.20 -5.25 -37.63
C GLN A 96 26.13 -6.38 -38.09
N GLU A 97 25.66 -7.20 -39.04
CA GLU A 97 26.54 -7.97 -39.91
C GLU A 97 26.44 -7.35 -41.30
N GLU A 98 27.53 -6.72 -41.74
CA GLU A 98 27.85 -6.44 -43.15
C GLU A 98 28.37 -7.71 -43.83
#